data_AF-A0A2E1WVR8-F1
#
_entry.id   AF-A0A2E1WVR8-F1
#
_cell.length_a   1.000
_cell.length_b   1.000
_cell.length_c   1.000
_cell.angle_alpha   90.00
_cell.angle_beta   90.00
_cell.angle_gamma   90.00
#
_symmetry.space_group_name_H-M   'P 1'
#
loop_
_entity.id
_entity.type
_entity.pdbx_description
1 polymer ?
#
loop_
_entity_poly.entity_id
_entity_poly.type
_entity_poly.pdbx_seq_one_letter_code
_entity_poly.pdbx_strand_id
1 'polypeptide(L)'
;MEEQEHPQPRYYLIWFILAALTLAEVLYAFLDLPKVVLAVGLVVMAVWKAVMVAMYYMHLRYEPARLWIMAISPLPFAAILVLFVITEFGFLR
;
A
#
# COMPACT_ATOMS: atom_id res chain seq x y z
N MET A 1 -42.25 7.12 -0.49
CA MET A 1 -41.03 7.33 -1.29
C MET A 1 -40.13 8.22 -0.46
N GLU A 2 -39.39 7.61 0.46
CA GLU A 2 -38.37 8.33 1.23
C GLU A 2 -37.06 7.68 0.84
N GLU A 3 -36.48 8.21 -0.23
CA GLU A 3 -35.15 7.85 -0.68
C GLU A 3 -34.19 8.48 0.34
N GLN A 4 -33.93 7.72 1.40
CA GLN A 4 -32.88 8.02 2.37
C GLN A 4 -31.58 8.00 1.57
N GLU A 5 -31.09 9.18 1.16
CA GLU A 5 -29.75 9.38 0.64
C GLU A 5 -28.76 8.95 1.73
N HIS A 6 -28.51 7.65 1.84
CA HIS A 6 -27.38 7.12 2.57
C HIS A 6 -26.14 7.75 1.92
N PRO A 7 -25.39 8.63 2.61
CA PRO A 7 -24.19 9.22 2.04
C PRO A 7 -23.23 8.06 1.80
N GLN A 8 -23.20 7.59 0.54
CA GLN A 8 -22.40 6.46 0.11
C GLN A 8 -20.98 6.77 0.56
N PRO A 9 -20.43 5.99 1.51
CA PRO A 9 -19.16 6.34 2.11
C PRO A 9 -18.14 6.46 0.99
N ARG A 10 -17.33 7.53 1.04
CA ARG A 10 -16.55 8.08 -0.09
C ARG A 10 -15.40 7.17 -0.57
N TYR A 11 -15.51 5.84 -0.42
CA TYR A 11 -14.56 4.82 -0.87
C TYR A 11 -14.22 4.93 -2.35
N TYR A 12 -15.17 5.28 -3.20
CA TYR A 12 -14.92 5.52 -4.63
C TYR A 12 -13.90 6.63 -4.87
N LEU A 13 -13.84 7.63 -3.99
CA LEU A 13 -12.90 8.74 -4.09
C LEU A 13 -11.46 8.28 -3.76
N ILE A 14 -11.29 7.49 -2.69
CA ILE A 14 -9.99 6.90 -2.36
C ILE A 14 -9.56 5.89 -3.43
N TRP A 15 -10.49 5.13 -4.00
CA TRP A 15 -10.23 4.21 -5.11
C TRP A 15 -9.62 4.95 -6.30
N PHE A 16 -10.21 6.06 -6.73
CA PHE A 16 -9.70 6.87 -7.83
C PHE A 16 -8.30 7.45 -7.52
N ILE A 17 -8.04 7.86 -6.27
CA ILE A 17 -6.70 8.34 -5.87
C ILE A 17 -5.67 7.20 -5.95
N LEU A 18 -6.00 6.00 -5.47
CA LEU A 18 -5.11 4.83 -5.57
C LEU A 18 -4.85 4.43 -7.03
N ALA A 19 -5.88 4.48 -7.87
CA ALA A 19 -5.76 4.20 -9.31
C ALA A 19 -4.85 5.23 -9.99
N ALA A 20 -5.06 6.52 -9.72
CA ALA A 20 -4.21 7.59 -10.24
C ALA A 20 -2.75 7.47 -9.75
N LEU A 21 -2.55 7.10 -8.49
CA LEU A 21 -1.21 6.88 -7.93
C LEU A 21 -0.51 5.68 -8.59
N THR A 22 -1.25 4.62 -8.90
CA THR A 22 -0.72 3.47 -9.65
C THR A 22 -0.33 3.86 -11.08
N LEU A 23 -1.15 4.69 -11.74
CA LEU A 23 -0.81 5.20 -13.06
C LEU A 23 0.44 6.09 -13.02
N ALA A 24 0.56 6.95 -12.00
CA ALA A 24 1.74 7.78 -11.79
C ALA A 24 2.99 6.95 -11.56
N GLU A 25 2.88 5.83 -10.83
CA GLU A 25 3.98 4.90 -10.58
C GLU A 25 4.46 4.22 -11.87
N VAL A 26 3.53 3.79 -12.72
CA VAL A 26 3.84 3.22 -14.04
C VAL A 26 4.55 4.25 -14.92
N LEU A 27 4.05 5.48 -14.98
CA LEU A 27 4.70 6.57 -15.73
C LEU A 27 6.09 6.90 -15.18
N TYR A 28 6.23 6.93 -13.85
CA TYR A 28 7.50 7.17 -13.19
C TYR A 28 8.53 6.08 -13.50
N ALA A 29 8.10 4.83 -13.61
CA ALA A 29 8.96 3.71 -13.99
C ALA A 29 9.46 3.77 -15.45
N PHE A 30 8.77 4.51 -16.33
CA PHE A 30 9.22 4.76 -17.70
C PHE A 30 10.22 5.93 -17.82
N LEU A 31 10.44 6.70 -16.75
CA LEU A 31 11.44 7.75 -16.75
C LEU A 31 12.85 7.14 -16.67
N ASP A 32 13.75 7.63 -17.51
CA ASP A 32 15.14 7.16 -17.55
C ASP A 32 15.95 7.82 -16.42
N LEU A 33 15.71 7.36 -15.19
CA LEU A 33 16.34 7.82 -13.97
C LEU A 33 17.38 6.81 -13.45
N PRO A 34 18.36 7.26 -12.65
CA PRO A 34 19.27 6.34 -11.97
C PRO A 34 18.47 5.31 -11.16
N LYS A 35 18.83 4.02 -11.29
CA LYS A 35 18.11 2.89 -10.69
C LYS A 35 17.79 3.07 -9.20
N VAL A 36 18.71 3.69 -8.45
CA VAL A 36 18.53 3.96 -7.01
C VAL A 36 17.42 4.98 -6.77
N VAL A 37 17.39 6.07 -7.55
CA VAL A 37 16.37 7.11 -7.44
C VAL A 37 15.00 6.55 -7.81
N LEU A 38 14.96 5.77 -8.90
CA LEU A 38 13.75 5.11 -9.36
C LEU A 38 13.22 4.14 -8.30
N ALA A 39 14.07 3.27 -7.75
CA ALA A 39 13.70 2.32 -6.71
C ALA A 39 13.18 3.02 -5.44
N VAL A 40 13.85 4.06 -4.95
CA VAL A 40 13.41 4.81 -3.77
C VAL A 40 12.06 5.48 -4.02
N GLY A 41 11.87 6.11 -5.20
CA GLY A 41 10.61 6.73 -5.58
C GLY A 41 9.44 5.75 -5.61
N LEU A 42 9.63 4.58 -6.21
CA LEU A 42 8.62 3.51 -6.25
C LEU A 42 8.29 2.99 -4.85
N VAL A 43 9.31 2.75 -4.01
CA VAL A 43 9.08 2.27 -2.63
C VAL A 43 8.27 3.28 -1.82
N VAL A 44 8.57 4.58 -1.94
CA VAL A 44 7.79 5.63 -1.27
C VAL A 44 6.33 5.63 -1.73
N MET A 45 6.07 5.52 -3.04
CA MET A 45 4.70 5.43 -3.56
C MET A 45 3.99 4.15 -3.10
N ALA A 46 4.68 3.02 -3.02
CA ALA A 46 4.16 1.76 -2.52
C ALA A 46 3.74 1.86 -1.04
N VAL A 47 4.60 2.45 -0.19
CA VAL A 47 4.31 2.67 1.23
C VAL A 47 3.12 3.61 1.39
N TRP A 48 3.07 4.71 0.62
CA TRP A 48 1.94 5.64 0.67
C TRP A 48 0.60 4.99 0.33
N LYS A 49 0.57 4.15 -0.72
CA LYS A 49 -0.62 3.34 -1.06
C LYS A 49 -1.03 2.43 0.10
N ALA A 50 -0.07 1.71 0.68
CA ALA A 50 -0.35 0.80 1.79
C ALA A 50 -0.96 1.54 3.00
N VAL A 51 -0.43 2.71 3.34
CA VAL A 51 -0.96 3.58 4.40
C VAL A 51 -2.37 4.04 4.09
N MET A 52 -2.65 4.45 2.85
CA MET A 52 -3.97 4.90 2.44
C MET A 52 -4.98 3.74 2.44
N VAL A 53 -4.58 2.54 2.02
CA VAL A 53 -5.40 1.32 2.12
C VAL A 53 -5.69 0.98 3.59
N ALA A 54 -4.68 1.02 4.45
CA ALA A 54 -4.83 0.75 5.88
C ALA A 54 -5.79 1.74 6.55
N MET A 55 -5.63 3.04 6.31
CA MET A 55 -6.47 4.06 6.93
C MET A 55 -7.92 4.03 6.42
N TYR A 56 -8.14 3.85 5.12
CA TYR A 56 -9.45 4.01 4.51
C TYR A 56 -10.17 2.68 4.28
N TYR A 57 -9.54 1.65 3.70
CA TYR A 57 -10.22 0.39 3.37
C TYR A 57 -10.25 -0.61 4.52
N MET A 58 -9.22 -0.64 5.38
CA MET A 58 -9.22 -1.50 6.57
C MET A 58 -10.02 -0.90 7.74
N HIS A 59 -10.71 0.23 7.55
CA HIS A 59 -11.53 0.93 8.56
C HIS A 59 -10.79 1.32 9.85
N LEU A 60 -9.45 1.21 9.88
CA LEU A 60 -8.61 1.46 11.05
C LEU A 60 -8.68 2.90 11.58
N ARG A 61 -9.19 3.85 10.78
CA ARG A 61 -9.46 5.23 11.20
C ARG A 61 -10.63 5.36 12.18
N TYR A 62 -11.59 4.43 12.15
CA TYR A 62 -12.87 4.53 12.89
C TYR A 62 -13.04 3.43 13.96
N GLU A 63 -12.09 2.51 14.08
CA GLU A 63 -12.16 1.34 14.99
C GLU A 63 -10.99 1.29 16.00
N PRO A 64 -11.15 0.57 17.14
CA PRO A 64 -10.16 0.58 18.22
C PRO A 64 -8.79 0.04 17.78
N ALA A 65 -7.73 0.56 18.40
CA ALA A 65 -6.31 0.25 18.16
C ALA A 65 -5.91 -1.25 18.20
N ARG A 66 -6.83 -2.16 18.58
CA ARG A 66 -6.61 -3.61 18.55
C ARG A 66 -6.57 -4.17 17.12
N LEU A 67 -7.30 -3.58 16.18
CA LEU A 67 -7.28 -4.00 14.77
C LEU A 67 -5.98 -3.60 14.06
N TRP A 68 -5.32 -2.53 14.52
CA TRP A 68 -3.99 -2.16 14.04
C TRP A 68 -2.96 -3.27 14.28
N ILE A 69 -3.04 -3.96 15.43
CA ILE A 69 -2.15 -5.07 15.76
C ILE A 69 -2.37 -6.25 14.81
N MET A 70 -3.62 -6.53 14.44
CA MET A 70 -3.96 -7.60 13.50
C MET A 70 -3.45 -7.29 12.08
N ALA A 71 -3.60 -6.05 11.62
CA ALA A 71 -3.09 -5.60 10.32
C ALA A 71 -1.56 -5.55 10.24
N ILE A 72 -0.88 -5.26 11.35
CA ILE A 72 0.59 -5.27 11.44
C ILE A 72 1.16 -6.68 11.60
N SER A 73 0.43 -7.62 12.18
CA SER A 73 0.92 -8.98 12.46
C SER A 73 1.56 -9.72 11.27
N PRO A 74 1.06 -9.62 10.01
CA PRO A 74 1.71 -10.28 8.87
C PRO A 74 2.99 -9.59 8.38
N LEU A 75 3.21 -8.30 8.67
CA LEU A 75 4.38 -7.56 8.19
C LEU A 75 5.74 -8.12 8.66
N PRO A 76 5.97 -8.40 9.96
CA PRO A 76 7.22 -8.98 10.40
C PRO A 76 7.42 -10.39 9.83
N PHE A 77 6.35 -11.17 9.68
CA PHE A 77 6.41 -12.47 9.01
C PHE A 77 6.84 -12.35 7.55
N ALA A 78 6.24 -11.42 6.80
CA ALA A 78 6.63 -11.15 5.41
C ALA A 78 8.09 -10.68 5.31
N ALA A 79 8.54 -9.80 6.22
CA ALA A 79 9.92 -9.33 6.25
C ALA A 79 10.91 -10.48 6.51
N ILE A 80 10.62 -11.36 7.46
CA ILE A 80 11.45 -12.54 7.74
C ILE A 80 11.52 -13.46 6.52
N LEU A 81 10.39 -13.73 5.87
CA LEU A 81 10.34 -14.58 4.68
C LEU A 81 11.13 -13.98 3.52
N VAL A 82 10.99 -12.67 3.25
CA VAL A 82 11.73 -11.98 2.20
C VAL A 82 13.23 -12.00 2.48
N LEU A 83 13.65 -11.71 3.71
CA LEU A 83 15.06 -11.78 4.10
C LEU A 83 15.62 -13.18 3.94
N PHE A 84 14.90 -14.21 4.42
CA PHE A 84 15.30 -15.60 4.31
C PHE A 84 15.48 -16.03 2.85
N VAL A 85 14.53 -15.67 1.97
CA VAL A 85 14.61 -15.94 0.53
C VAL A 85 15.82 -15.25 -0.10
N ILE A 86 16.07 -13.97 0.21
CA ILE A 86 17.22 -13.23 -0.34
C ILE A 86 18.53 -13.84 0.15
N THR A 87 18.64 -14.23 1.43
CA THR A 87 19.85 -14.85 1.96
C THR A 87 20.08 -16.24 1.37
N GLU A 88 19.04 -17.06 1.23
CA GLU A 88 19.16 -18.43 0.72
C GLU A 88 19.52 -18.43 -0.77
N PHE A 89 18.76 -17.73 -1.61
CA PHE A 89 18.98 -17.70 -3.06
C PHE A 89 20.14 -16.79 -3.47
N GLY A 90 20.46 -15.75 -2.68
CA GLY A 90 21.58 -14.85 -2.92
C GLY A 90 22.93 -15.44 -2.50
N PHE A 91 22.95 -16.39 -1.55
CA PHE A 91 24.16 -17.09 -1.10
C PHE A 91 24.53 -18.28 -2.00
N LEU A 92 23.56 -18.87 -2.71
CA LEU A 92 23.75 -20.04 -3.60
C LEU A 92 24.18 -19.68 -5.04
N ARG A 93 24.59 -18.44 -5.31
CA ARG A 93 25.14 -17.99 -6.60
C ARG A 93 26.55 -17.43 -6.43
#